data_AF-A0A9P0K5Q6-F1
#
_entry.id   AF-A0A9P0K5Q6-F1
#
_cell.length_a   1.000
_cell.length_b   1.000
_cell.length_c   1.000
_cell.angle_alpha   90.00
_cell.angle_beta   90.00
_cell.angle_gamma   90.00
#
_symmetry.space_group_name_H-M   'P 1'
#
loop_
_entity.id
_entity.type
_entity.pdbx_description
1 polymer ?
#
loop_
_entity_poly.entity_id
_entity_poly.type
_entity_poly.pdbx_seq_one_letter_code
_entity_poly.pdbx_strand_id
1 'polypeptide(L)'
;MRLDKSGSYHKGVSQYLKAAFEIAFMIAKQNKPHTIGEELIKPCVKHRIDEIAADIKSQIINKVKLSPFFAFSCDESTDIVNCAQLIVYVRYIGGDIIQEEILYSQSLTAGSTSEDIFNSISNFVEKNDLDWKKLIGLCTDGAPAMIGVRTGLAKKLNEKNPAMVTLTSKTLPQKLRQTLDSAIRIVNYIKSSALNSRLFTLLCEDLDSDHKVLLFHTDVL
;
A
#
# COMPACT_ATOMS: atom_id res chain seq x y z
N MET A 1 -16.77 19.74 10.95
CA MET A 1 -17.93 19.61 10.04
C MET A 1 -17.83 20.73 9.01
N ARG A 2 -17.52 20.45 7.75
CA ARG A 2 -17.49 21.48 6.69
C ARG A 2 -18.45 21.06 5.59
N LEU A 3 -19.48 21.86 5.39
CA LEU A 3 -20.38 21.83 4.24
C LEU A 3 -19.65 22.44 3.04
N ASP A 4 -19.85 21.89 1.85
CA ASP A 4 -19.45 22.60 0.64
C ASP A 4 -20.39 23.79 0.37
N LYS A 5 -20.02 24.63 -0.60
CA LYS A 5 -20.79 25.83 -0.97
C LYS A 5 -22.20 25.54 -1.49
N SER A 6 -22.57 24.27 -1.72
CA SER A 6 -23.89 23.82 -2.18
C SER A 6 -24.73 23.18 -1.07
N GLY A 7 -24.21 23.08 0.16
CA GLY A 7 -24.88 22.38 1.25
C GLY A 7 -24.88 20.85 1.09
N SER A 8 -24.07 20.31 0.17
CA SER A 8 -23.99 18.87 -0.09
C SER A 8 -22.86 18.23 0.72
N TYR A 9 -23.13 17.03 1.22
CA TYR A 9 -22.11 16.20 1.89
C TYR A 9 -21.21 15.55 0.84
N HIS A 10 -19.89 15.59 1.06
CA HIS A 10 -18.92 14.86 0.23
C HIS A 10 -19.27 13.36 0.20
N LYS A 11 -19.60 12.84 -0.99
CA LYS A 11 -20.03 11.46 -1.27
C LYS A 11 -19.02 10.34 -0.91
N GLY A 12 -17.80 10.67 -0.46
CA GLY A 12 -16.77 9.70 -0.10
C GLY A 12 -16.85 9.10 1.32
N VAL A 13 -17.66 9.69 2.22
CA VAL A 13 -17.75 9.30 3.65
C VAL A 13 -19.00 8.43 3.94
N SER A 14 -19.62 7.89 2.89
CA SER A 14 -21.07 7.63 2.88
C SER A 14 -21.57 6.39 3.64
N GLN A 15 -20.81 5.29 3.73
CA GLN A 15 -21.36 4.03 4.26
C GLN A 15 -21.03 3.79 5.73
N TYR A 16 -19.79 4.03 6.16
CA TYR A 16 -19.39 3.91 7.56
C TYR A 16 -20.16 4.91 8.45
N LEU A 17 -20.31 6.15 7.97
CA LEU A 17 -21.07 7.17 8.68
C LEU A 17 -22.56 6.80 8.76
N LYS A 18 -23.10 6.20 7.70
CA LYS A 18 -24.47 5.68 7.69
C LYS A 18 -24.64 4.55 8.70
N ALA A 19 -23.73 3.59 8.75
CA ALA A 19 -23.77 2.50 9.73
C ALA A 19 -23.68 3.02 11.16
N ALA A 20 -22.78 3.97 11.44
CA ALA A 20 -22.66 4.61 12.75
C ALA A 20 -23.95 5.37 13.12
N PHE A 21 -24.53 6.10 12.17
CA PHE A 21 -25.81 6.79 12.34
C PHE A 21 -26.95 5.82 12.61
N GLU A 22 -27.03 4.71 11.89
CA GLU A 22 -28.07 3.67 12.10
C GLU A 22 -27.97 3.05 13.50
N ILE A 23 -26.76 2.78 13.99
CA ILE A 23 -26.53 2.33 15.37
C ILE A 23 -27.04 3.38 16.36
N ALA A 24 -26.65 4.64 16.21
CA ALA A 24 -27.10 5.72 17.10
C ALA A 24 -28.62 5.92 17.04
N PHE A 25 -29.22 5.86 15.86
CA PHE A 25 -30.66 5.95 15.65
C PHE A 25 -31.41 4.79 16.30
N MET A 26 -30.89 3.56 16.22
CA MET A 26 -31.46 2.39 16.90
C MET A 26 -31.43 2.54 18.42
N ILE A 27 -30.34 3.04 18.98
CA ILE A 27 -30.21 3.34 20.43
C ILE A 27 -31.27 4.38 20.83
N ALA A 28 -31.38 5.47 20.08
CA ALA A 28 -32.35 6.53 20.34
C ALA A 28 -33.80 6.04 20.21
N LYS A 29 -34.12 5.26 19.18
CA LYS A 29 -35.46 4.67 18.97
C LYS A 29 -35.90 3.77 20.12
N GLN A 30 -34.95 3.11 20.78
CA GLN A 30 -35.22 2.29 21.97
C GLN A 30 -35.20 3.08 23.28
N ASN A 31 -35.10 4.42 23.24
CA ASN A 31 -34.95 5.31 24.39
C ASN A 31 -33.82 4.86 25.34
N LYS A 32 -32.72 4.34 24.79
CA LYS A 32 -31.54 3.94 25.56
C LYS A 32 -30.55 5.11 25.68
N PRO A 33 -29.75 5.18 26.76
CA PRO A 33 -28.76 6.23 26.90
C PRO A 33 -27.68 6.09 25.82
N HIS A 34 -27.22 7.23 25.30
CA HIS A 34 -26.17 7.29 24.27
C HIS A 34 -24.86 6.63 24.72
N THR A 35 -24.62 6.55 26.04
CA THR A 35 -23.45 5.90 26.64
C THR A 35 -23.33 4.43 26.24
N ILE A 36 -24.43 3.72 25.94
CA ILE A 36 -24.38 2.33 25.44
C ILE A 36 -23.55 2.22 24.15
N GLY A 37 -23.59 3.26 23.30
CA GLY A 37 -22.79 3.30 22.07
C GLY A 37 -21.29 3.24 22.35
N GLU A 38 -20.82 4.03 23.32
CA GLU A 38 -19.40 4.14 23.67
C GLU A 38 -18.92 3.02 24.62
N GLU A 39 -19.74 2.64 25.61
CA GLU A 39 -19.34 1.73 26.68
C GLU A 39 -19.53 0.26 26.31
N LEU A 40 -20.44 -0.05 25.38
CA LEU A 40 -20.75 -1.43 24.99
C LEU A 40 -20.55 -1.67 23.49
N ILE A 41 -21.26 -0.93 22.64
CA ILE A 41 -21.30 -1.25 21.20
C ILE A 41 -19.92 -1.09 20.56
N LYS A 42 -19.24 0.02 20.83
CA LYS A 42 -17.90 0.30 20.29
C LYS A 42 -16.87 -0.75 20.74
N PRO A 43 -16.73 -1.10 22.03
CA PRO A 43 -15.89 -2.22 22.47
C PRO A 43 -16.27 -3.56 21.82
N CYS A 44 -17.55 -3.88 21.72
CA CYS A 44 -18.01 -5.12 21.07
C CYS A 44 -17.64 -5.19 19.59
N VAL A 45 -17.85 -4.09 18.84
CA VAL A 45 -17.48 -4.04 17.42
C VAL A 45 -15.97 -4.16 17.25
N LYS A 46 -15.18 -3.48 18.10
CA LYS A 46 -13.72 -3.60 18.10
C LYS A 46 -13.30 -5.05 18.35
N HIS A 47 -13.76 -5.67 19.44
CA HIS A 47 -13.43 -7.06 19.78
C HIS A 47 -13.80 -8.01 18.65
N ARG A 48 -14.97 -7.83 18.03
CA ARG A 48 -15.39 -8.65 16.89
C ARG A 48 -14.45 -8.50 15.69
N ILE A 49 -14.02 -7.27 15.38
CA ILE A 49 -13.04 -7.02 14.31
C ILE A 49 -11.72 -7.70 14.64
N ASP A 50 -11.23 -7.56 15.87
CA ASP A 50 -9.95 -8.14 16.31
C ASP A 50 -9.97 -9.68 16.19
N GLU A 51 -11.05 -10.34 16.63
CA GLU A 51 -11.22 -11.80 16.52
C GLU A 51 -11.28 -12.27 15.06
N ILE A 52 -12.10 -11.62 14.22
CA ILE A 52 -12.23 -11.98 12.80
C ILE A 52 -10.90 -11.74 12.07
N ALA A 53 -10.20 -10.65 12.36
CA ALA A 53 -8.91 -10.37 11.76
C ALA A 53 -7.86 -11.40 12.17
N ALA A 54 -7.86 -11.85 13.42
CA ALA A 54 -6.99 -12.92 13.89
C ALA A 54 -7.26 -14.25 13.16
N ASP A 55 -8.53 -14.63 13.00
CA ASP A 55 -8.92 -15.83 12.25
C ASP A 55 -8.49 -15.77 10.77
N ILE A 56 -8.82 -14.67 10.08
CA ILE A 56 -8.40 -14.45 8.68
C ILE A 56 -6.88 -14.56 8.55
N LYS A 57 -6.13 -13.91 9.45
CA LYS A 57 -4.68 -13.95 9.46
C LYS A 57 -4.16 -15.37 9.64
N SER A 58 -4.71 -16.15 10.56
CA SER A 58 -4.36 -17.56 10.76
C SER A 58 -4.65 -18.40 9.52
N GLN A 59 -5.78 -18.18 8.85
CA GLN A 59 -6.10 -18.86 7.59
C GLN A 59 -5.08 -18.54 6.48
N ILE A 60 -4.70 -17.27 6.33
CA ILE A 60 -3.68 -16.84 5.36
C ILE A 60 -2.34 -17.50 5.66
N ILE A 61 -1.88 -17.46 6.92
CA ILE A 61 -0.62 -18.10 7.34
C ILE A 61 -0.61 -19.59 7.00
N ASN A 62 -1.70 -20.30 7.29
CA ASN A 62 -1.81 -21.73 6.97
C ASN A 62 -1.70 -21.99 5.47
N LYS A 63 -2.34 -21.17 4.62
CA LYS A 63 -2.21 -21.29 3.16
C LYS A 63 -0.78 -21.01 2.69
N VAL A 64 -0.13 -19.98 3.24
CA VAL A 64 1.28 -19.65 2.92
C VAL A 64 2.22 -20.80 3.31
N LYS A 65 2.00 -21.46 4.46
CA LYS A 65 2.77 -22.63 4.88
C LYS A 65 2.65 -23.81 3.90
N LEU A 66 1.43 -24.05 3.42
CA LEU A 66 1.14 -25.13 2.47
C LEU A 66 1.68 -24.85 1.08
N SER A 67 1.78 -23.57 0.69
CA SER A 67 2.36 -23.17 -0.58
C SER A 67 3.80 -23.71 -0.73
N PRO A 68 4.21 -24.16 -1.92
CA PRO A 68 5.60 -24.55 -2.17
C PRO A 68 6.53 -23.34 -2.04
N PHE A 69 6.07 -22.15 -2.44
CA PHE A 69 6.83 -20.91 -2.39
C PHE A 69 5.95 -19.70 -2.08
N PHE A 70 6.52 -18.64 -1.53
CA PHE A 70 5.85 -17.36 -1.35
C PHE A 70 6.81 -16.19 -1.58
N ALA A 71 6.24 -15.01 -1.75
CA ALA A 71 6.96 -13.76 -1.92
C ALA A 71 6.32 -12.67 -1.06
N PHE A 72 7.11 -11.72 -0.59
CA PHE A 72 6.62 -10.54 0.09
C PHE A 72 6.58 -9.33 -0.85
N SER A 73 5.57 -8.49 -0.70
CA SER A 73 5.60 -7.13 -1.22
C SER A 73 5.54 -6.18 -0.03
N CYS A 74 6.56 -5.35 0.13
CA CYS A 74 6.69 -4.44 1.27
C CYS A 74 6.54 -3.01 0.77
N ASP A 75 5.67 -2.27 1.44
CA ASP A 75 5.49 -0.84 1.24
C ASP A 75 5.64 -0.10 2.57
N GLU A 76 6.36 1.01 2.55
CA GLU A 76 6.53 1.89 3.70
C GLU A 76 5.89 3.23 3.39
N SER A 77 4.85 3.57 4.14
CA SER A 77 4.19 4.87 4.05
C SER A 77 4.54 5.70 5.26
N THR A 78 4.82 6.99 5.04
CA THR A 78 4.96 7.97 6.12
C THR A 78 3.59 8.57 6.44
N ASP A 79 3.09 8.37 7.66
CA ASP A 79 1.83 8.98 8.13
C ASP A 79 1.99 10.50 8.35
N ILE A 80 0.88 11.24 8.41
CA ILE A 80 0.76 12.68 8.67
C ILE A 80 1.44 13.08 10.00
N VAL A 81 1.57 12.14 10.94
CA VAL A 81 2.25 12.34 12.23
C VAL A 81 3.74 11.94 12.19
N ASN A 82 4.30 11.72 11.01
CA ASN A 82 5.69 11.31 10.77
C ASN A 82 6.06 9.92 11.35
N CYS A 83 5.06 9.06 11.56
CA CYS A 83 5.28 7.66 11.90
C CYS A 83 5.35 6.83 10.63
N ALA A 84 6.41 6.03 10.47
CA ALA A 84 6.51 5.07 9.38
C ALA A 84 5.57 3.88 9.65
N GLN A 85 4.77 3.52 8.65
CA GLN A 85 3.89 2.36 8.69
C GLN A 85 4.34 1.37 7.61
N LEU A 86 4.74 0.18 8.05
CA LEU A 86 5.07 -0.93 7.18
C LEU A 86 3.80 -1.72 6.86
N ILE A 87 3.54 -1.95 5.58
CA ILE A 87 2.51 -2.85 5.11
C ILE A 87 3.20 -3.98 4.34
N VAL A 88 2.90 -5.22 4.72
CA VAL A 88 3.44 -6.41 4.07
C VAL A 88 2.30 -7.20 3.46
N TYR A 89 2.37 -7.38 2.15
CA TYR A 89 1.55 -8.31 1.40
C TYR A 89 2.32 -9.61 1.19
N VAL A 90 1.58 -10.71 1.08
CA VAL A 90 2.13 -12.01 0.71
C VAL A 90 1.52 -12.47 -0.59
N ARG A 91 2.37 -12.96 -1.50
CA ARG A 91 1.96 -13.73 -2.68
C ARG A 91 2.32 -15.18 -2.46
N TYR A 92 1.38 -16.09 -2.67
CA TYR A 92 1.60 -17.53 -2.53
C TYR A 92 0.77 -18.29 -3.57
N ILE A 93 1.09 -19.57 -3.74
CA ILE A 93 0.37 -20.46 -4.65
C ILE A 93 -0.72 -21.16 -3.84
N GLY A 94 -1.98 -20.82 -4.12
CA GLY A 94 -3.16 -21.42 -3.51
C GLY A 94 -3.92 -22.25 -4.54
N GLY A 95 -3.78 -23.58 -4.48
CA GLY A 95 -4.21 -24.44 -5.59
C GLY A 95 -3.32 -24.18 -6.81
N ASP A 96 -3.93 -23.87 -7.95
CA ASP A 96 -3.22 -23.61 -9.22
C ASP A 96 -3.13 -22.12 -9.57
N ILE A 97 -3.50 -21.23 -8.64
CA ILE A 97 -3.47 -19.77 -8.85
C ILE A 97 -2.56 -19.07 -7.84
N ILE A 98 -1.97 -17.97 -8.28
CA ILE A 98 -1.26 -17.04 -7.40
C ILE A 98 -2.30 -16.19 -6.67
N GLN A 99 -2.24 -16.18 -5.35
CA GLN A 99 -3.08 -15.35 -4.49
C GLN A 99 -2.21 -14.27 -3.84
N GLU A 100 -2.76 -13.07 -3.71
CA GLU A 100 -2.13 -11.95 -3.00
C GLU A 100 -3.05 -11.49 -1.87
N GLU A 101 -2.51 -11.38 -0.66
CA GLU A 101 -3.26 -10.97 0.52
C GLU A 101 -2.41 -10.04 1.40
N ILE A 102 -3.08 -9.15 2.17
CA ILE A 102 -2.40 -8.39 3.22
C ILE A 102 -2.05 -9.36 4.35
N LEU A 103 -0.77 -9.42 4.70
CA LEU A 103 -0.28 -10.30 5.76
C LEU A 103 -0.30 -9.61 7.12
N TYR A 104 0.23 -8.38 7.17
CA TYR A 104 0.12 -7.51 8.34
C TYR A 104 0.45 -6.05 8.00
N SER A 105 0.03 -5.16 8.88
CA SER A 105 0.47 -3.77 8.91
C SER A 105 0.92 -3.41 10.33
N GLN A 106 2.05 -2.72 10.45
CA GLN A 106 2.62 -2.36 11.74
C GLN A 106 3.33 -1.00 11.66
N SER A 107 3.15 -0.18 12.70
CA SER A 107 3.93 1.04 12.86
C SER A 107 5.37 0.72 13.30
N LEU A 108 6.35 1.35 12.66
CA LEU A 108 7.76 1.26 13.02
C LEU A 108 8.08 2.37 14.03
N THR A 109 8.27 2.01 15.29
CA THR A 109 8.40 2.98 16.40
C THR A 109 9.82 3.50 16.63
N ALA A 110 10.85 2.79 16.16
CA ALA A 110 12.26 3.14 16.38
C ALA A 110 12.94 3.84 15.18
N GLY A 111 12.34 3.78 13.99
CA GLY A 111 12.86 4.33 12.74
C GLY A 111 12.33 3.59 11.51
N SER A 112 12.54 4.15 10.31
CA SER A 112 12.28 3.48 9.01
C SER A 112 13.55 2.84 8.44
N THR A 113 14.46 2.41 9.31
CA THR A 113 15.71 1.80 8.83
C THR A 113 15.44 0.40 8.29
N SER A 114 16.34 -0.07 7.44
CA SER A 114 16.30 -1.44 6.94
C SER A 114 16.43 -2.50 8.05
N GLU A 115 16.94 -2.14 9.23
CA GLU A 115 17.02 -3.01 10.41
C GLU A 115 15.66 -3.17 11.06
N ASP A 116 14.93 -2.08 11.25
CA ASP A 116 13.59 -2.10 11.84
C ASP A 116 12.62 -2.93 10.96
N ILE A 117 12.68 -2.72 9.64
CA ILE A 117 11.86 -3.46 8.68
C ILE A 117 12.23 -4.95 8.68
N PHE A 118 13.52 -5.27 8.65
CA PHE A 118 13.98 -6.65 8.69
C PHE A 118 13.57 -7.35 9.98
N ASN A 119 13.70 -6.70 11.13
CA ASN A 119 13.32 -7.25 12.43
C ASN A 119 11.81 -7.47 12.51
N SER A 120 10.99 -6.55 11.97
CA SER A 120 9.54 -6.77 11.86
C SER A 120 9.22 -8.04 11.06
N ILE A 121 9.85 -8.21 9.89
CA ILE A 121 9.63 -9.38 9.03
C ILE A 121 10.19 -10.66 9.67
N SER A 122 11.39 -10.62 10.26
CA SER A 122 12.03 -11.79 10.89
C SER A 122 11.20 -12.27 12.07
N ASN A 123 10.77 -11.36 12.95
CA ASN A 123 9.89 -11.68 14.07
C ASN A 123 8.57 -12.29 13.58
N PHE A 124 8.01 -11.79 12.47
CA PHE A 124 6.79 -12.35 11.89
C PHE A 124 7.03 -13.77 11.36
N VAL A 125 8.07 -13.98 10.56
CA VAL A 125 8.40 -15.27 9.94
C VAL A 125 8.68 -16.32 11.01
N GLU A 126 9.47 -15.97 12.04
CA GLU A 126 9.81 -16.86 13.15
C GLU A 126 8.61 -17.16 14.05
N LYS A 127 7.84 -16.14 14.46
CA LYS A 127 6.65 -16.32 15.31
C LYS A 127 5.60 -17.21 14.65
N ASN A 128 5.45 -17.11 13.33
CA ASN A 128 4.48 -17.88 12.59
C ASN A 128 5.06 -19.16 11.97
N ASP A 129 6.34 -19.48 12.23
CA ASP A 129 6.99 -20.69 11.73
C ASP A 129 6.83 -20.84 10.20
N LEU A 130 7.20 -19.77 9.48
CA LEU A 130 7.29 -19.77 8.02
C LEU A 130 8.71 -20.13 7.60
N ASP A 131 8.83 -20.95 6.56
CA ASP A 131 10.14 -21.40 6.07
C ASP A 131 10.79 -20.35 5.16
N TRP A 132 11.94 -19.82 5.59
CA TRP A 132 12.77 -18.90 4.80
C TRP A 132 13.16 -19.46 3.43
N LYS A 133 13.32 -20.77 3.29
CA LYS A 133 13.69 -21.40 2.00
C LYS A 133 12.56 -21.31 0.97
N LYS A 134 11.32 -21.17 1.44
CA LYS A 134 10.14 -20.98 0.58
C LYS A 134 9.92 -19.52 0.20
N LEU A 135 10.55 -18.57 0.89
CA LEU A 135 10.53 -17.15 0.52
C LEU A 135 11.46 -16.93 -0.68
N ILE A 136 10.88 -16.80 -1.88
CA ILE A 136 11.64 -16.68 -3.14
C ILE A 136 11.54 -15.30 -3.77
N GLY A 137 10.76 -14.39 -3.22
CA GLY A 137 10.54 -13.08 -3.83
C GLY A 137 10.36 -11.97 -2.82
N LEU A 138 10.89 -10.80 -3.17
CA LEU A 138 10.65 -9.53 -2.49
C LEU A 138 10.30 -8.46 -3.52
N CYS A 139 9.18 -7.77 -3.35
CA CYS A 139 8.81 -6.61 -4.15
C CYS A 139 8.81 -5.35 -3.27
N THR A 140 9.51 -4.30 -3.70
CA THR A 140 9.58 -3.03 -2.96
C THR A 140 9.52 -1.82 -3.89
N ASP A 141 9.28 -0.65 -3.31
CA ASP A 141 9.28 0.65 -3.98
C ASP A 141 10.68 1.17 -4.37
N GLY A 142 11.73 0.44 -4.00
CA GLY A 142 13.11 0.83 -4.26
C GLY A 142 13.63 1.93 -3.34
N ALA A 143 13.02 2.19 -2.18
CA ALA A 143 13.59 3.09 -1.18
C ALA A 143 14.97 2.59 -0.69
N PRO A 144 15.90 3.47 -0.30
CA PRO A 144 17.23 3.06 0.18
C PRO A 144 17.21 2.06 1.34
N ALA A 145 16.21 2.14 2.24
CA ALA A 145 16.01 1.17 3.32
C ALA A 145 15.64 -0.24 2.78
N MET A 146 14.98 -0.31 1.64
CA MET A 146 14.56 -1.56 1.01
C MET A 146 15.68 -2.19 0.17
N ILE A 147 16.36 -1.40 -0.67
CA ILE A 147 17.27 -1.89 -1.72
C ILE A 147 18.74 -1.51 -1.52
N GLY A 148 19.08 -0.83 -0.43
CA GLY A 148 20.43 -0.38 -0.15
C GLY A 148 21.47 -1.50 -0.26
N VAL A 149 22.52 -1.28 -1.05
CA VAL A 149 23.54 -2.30 -1.36
C VAL A 149 24.28 -2.80 -0.11
N ARG A 150 24.41 -1.95 0.92
CA ARG A 150 25.15 -2.31 2.14
C ARG A 150 24.25 -2.87 3.24
N THR A 151 23.07 -2.29 3.41
CA THR A 151 22.21 -2.51 4.58
C THR A 151 20.76 -2.76 4.23
N GLY A 152 20.32 -2.68 2.97
CA GLY A 152 18.92 -2.75 2.58
C GLY A 152 18.24 -4.08 2.95
N LEU A 153 16.93 -4.04 3.12
CA LEU A 153 16.10 -5.22 3.42
C LEU A 153 16.38 -6.38 2.46
N ALA A 154 16.43 -6.10 1.15
CA ALA A 154 16.66 -7.09 0.13
C ALA A 154 17.96 -7.87 0.34
N LYS A 155 19.03 -7.18 0.79
CA LYS A 155 20.30 -7.83 1.11
C LYS A 155 20.16 -8.77 2.30
N LYS A 156 19.53 -8.32 3.38
CA LYS A 156 19.35 -9.13 4.61
C LYS A 156 18.48 -10.36 4.37
N LEU A 157 17.44 -10.22 3.54
CA LEU A 157 16.61 -11.36 3.15
C LEU A 157 17.36 -12.32 2.20
N ASN A 158 18.19 -11.80 1.29
CA ASN A 158 19.07 -12.63 0.45
C ASN A 158 20.08 -13.43 1.27
N GLU A 159 20.55 -12.92 2.41
CA GLU A 159 21.40 -13.68 3.34
C GLU A 159 20.65 -14.86 3.98
N LYS A 160 19.32 -14.77 4.14
CA LYS A 160 18.47 -15.88 4.63
C LYS A 160 18.15 -16.89 3.52
N ASN A 161 17.90 -16.41 2.30
CA ASN A 161 17.70 -17.25 1.12
C ASN A 161 18.36 -16.63 -0.13
N PRO A 162 19.54 -17.12 -0.54
CA PRO A 162 20.26 -16.60 -1.71
C PRO A 162 19.53 -16.78 -3.05
N ALA A 163 18.52 -17.66 -3.11
CA ALA A 163 17.71 -17.88 -4.31
C ALA A 163 16.57 -16.86 -4.46
N MET A 164 16.42 -15.92 -3.52
CA MET A 164 15.37 -14.92 -3.56
C MET A 164 15.59 -13.91 -4.71
N VAL A 165 14.50 -13.57 -5.40
CA VAL A 165 14.48 -12.55 -6.46
C VAL A 165 13.87 -11.26 -5.91
N THR A 166 14.59 -10.15 -6.03
CA THR A 166 14.10 -8.83 -5.64
C THR A 166 13.61 -8.05 -6.86
N LEU A 167 12.34 -7.66 -6.85
CA LEU A 167 11.72 -6.77 -7.83
C LEU A 167 11.58 -5.38 -7.23
N THR A 168 11.98 -4.35 -7.99
CA THR A 168 11.92 -2.95 -7.53
C THR A 168 11.24 -2.10 -8.58
N SER A 169 10.25 -1.30 -8.19
CA SER A 169 9.47 -0.48 -9.13
C SER A 169 10.33 0.57 -9.86
N LYS A 170 11.47 0.95 -9.29
CA LYS A 170 12.38 1.96 -9.87
C LYS A 170 13.37 1.43 -10.91
N THR A 171 13.49 0.12 -11.12
CA THR A 171 14.43 -0.41 -12.15
C THR A 171 13.73 -0.67 -13.48
N LEU A 172 13.70 0.35 -14.34
CA LEU A 172 13.39 0.14 -15.76
C LEU A 172 14.60 -0.46 -16.49
N PRO A 173 14.42 -1.51 -17.31
CA PRO A 173 15.43 -1.96 -18.27
C PRO A 173 15.95 -0.79 -19.12
N GLN A 174 17.23 -0.79 -19.47
CA GLN A 174 17.90 0.33 -20.15
C GLN A 174 17.13 0.84 -21.38
N LYS A 175 16.59 -0.08 -22.20
CA LYS A 175 15.81 0.27 -23.40
C LYS A 175 14.54 1.04 -23.04
N LEU A 176 13.81 0.62 -22.00
CA LEU A 176 12.61 1.31 -21.55
C LEU A 176 12.92 2.63 -20.85
N ARG A 177 14.06 2.70 -20.14
CA ARG A 177 14.56 3.94 -19.54
C ARG A 177 14.87 4.99 -20.60
N GLN A 178 15.54 4.63 -21.69
CA GLN A 178 15.80 5.55 -22.81
C GLN A 178 14.52 6.11 -23.43
N THR A 179 13.52 5.24 -23.63
CA THR A 179 12.20 5.67 -24.13
C THR A 179 11.51 6.61 -23.13
N LEU A 180 11.55 6.29 -21.84
CA LEU A 180 10.99 7.13 -20.78
C LEU A 180 11.69 8.49 -20.70
N ASP A 181 13.03 8.52 -20.72
CA ASP A 181 13.82 9.75 -20.72
C ASP A 181 13.46 10.65 -21.92
N SER A 182 13.21 10.05 -23.08
CA SER A 182 12.77 10.78 -24.28
C SER A 182 11.37 11.37 -24.08
N ALA A 183 10.43 10.60 -23.53
CA ALA A 183 9.09 11.07 -23.22
C ALA A 183 9.11 12.22 -22.19
N ILE A 184 9.90 12.08 -21.12
CA ILE A 184 10.09 13.13 -20.10
C ILE A 184 10.60 14.42 -20.73
N ARG A 185 11.60 14.35 -21.61
CA ARG A 185 12.12 15.53 -22.33
C ARG A 185 11.05 16.23 -23.15
N ILE A 186 10.22 15.47 -23.87
CA ILE A 186 9.13 16.01 -24.68
C ILE A 186 8.09 16.71 -23.78
N VAL A 187 7.67 16.05 -22.70
CA VAL A 187 6.71 16.61 -21.73
C VAL A 187 7.25 17.90 -21.12
N ASN A 188 8.52 17.89 -20.67
CA ASN A 188 9.17 19.06 -20.08
C ASN A 188 9.28 20.21 -21.09
N TYR A 189 9.61 19.93 -22.35
CA TYR A 189 9.63 20.96 -23.40
C TYR A 189 8.25 21.58 -23.64
N ILE A 190 7.20 20.75 -23.72
CA ILE A 190 5.81 21.22 -23.90
C ILE A 190 5.36 22.07 -22.71
N LYS A 191 5.77 21.68 -21.50
CA LYS A 191 5.43 22.39 -20.25
C LYS A 191 6.30 23.60 -19.94
N SER A 192 7.47 23.73 -20.57
CA SER A 192 8.40 24.83 -20.34
C SER A 192 7.80 26.22 -20.63
N SER A 193 6.75 26.31 -21.44
CA SER A 193 6.05 27.57 -21.68
C SER A 193 4.56 27.41 -21.94
N ALA A 194 3.79 28.45 -21.60
CA ALA A 194 2.36 28.53 -21.88
C ALA A 194 2.05 28.54 -23.39
N LEU A 195 3.00 28.92 -24.24
CA LEU A 195 2.84 28.85 -25.69
C LEU A 195 2.89 27.40 -26.16
N ASN A 196 3.92 26.64 -25.76
CA ASN A 196 4.08 25.24 -26.18
C ASN A 196 2.93 24.36 -25.70
N SER A 197 2.40 24.61 -24.50
CA SER A 197 1.23 23.88 -24.00
C SER A 197 -0.03 24.16 -24.82
N ARG A 198 -0.27 25.41 -25.25
CA ARG A 198 -1.40 25.73 -26.14
C ARG A 198 -1.22 25.11 -27.54
N LEU A 199 -0.01 25.15 -28.09
CA LEU A 199 0.29 24.51 -29.38
C LEU A 199 0.07 23.00 -29.32
N PHE A 200 0.46 22.36 -28.21
CA PHE A 200 0.21 20.93 -28.01
C PHE A 200 -1.30 20.62 -27.92
N THR A 201 -2.08 21.44 -27.21
CA THR A 201 -3.55 21.26 -27.16
C THR A 201 -4.18 21.35 -28.56
N LEU A 202 -3.76 22.32 -29.39
CA LEU A 202 -4.25 22.44 -30.77
C LEU A 202 -3.85 21.21 -31.61
N LEU A 203 -2.61 20.74 -31.49
CA LEU A 203 -2.17 19.52 -32.17
C LEU A 203 -3.01 18.29 -31.77
N CYS A 204 -3.34 18.15 -30.48
CA CYS A 204 -4.21 17.08 -30.00
C CYS A 204 -5.64 17.19 -30.55
N GLU A 205 -6.13 18.41 -30.80
CA GLU A 205 -7.44 18.66 -31.39
C GLU A 205 -7.48 18.27 -32.87
N ASP A 206 -6.44 18.63 -33.63
CA ASP A 206 -6.33 18.24 -35.04
C ASP A 206 -6.22 16.72 -35.22
N LEU A 207 -5.68 16.02 -34.21
CA LEU A 207 -5.54 14.57 -34.20
C LEU A 207 -6.72 13.84 -33.56
N ASP A 208 -7.79 14.55 -33.17
CA ASP A 208 -8.98 14.01 -32.51
C ASP A 208 -8.65 13.17 -31.24
N SER A 209 -7.69 13.65 -30.44
CA SER A 209 -7.25 12.99 -29.21
C SER A 209 -8.18 13.28 -28.03
N ASP A 210 -8.55 12.23 -27.30
CA ASP A 210 -9.32 12.30 -26.04
C ASP A 210 -8.58 13.07 -24.93
N HIS A 211 -7.25 13.12 -24.99
CA HIS A 211 -6.41 13.76 -23.99
C HIS A 211 -5.61 14.92 -24.61
N LYS A 212 -5.84 16.13 -24.09
CA LYS A 212 -5.27 17.38 -24.64
C LYS A 212 -4.33 18.12 -23.68
N VAL A 213 -4.14 17.57 -22.48
CA VAL A 213 -3.36 18.17 -21.39
C VAL A 213 -2.43 17.12 -20.80
N LEU A 214 -1.15 17.46 -20.71
CA LEU A 214 -0.15 16.64 -20.02
C LEU A 214 -0.11 16.99 -18.53
N LEU A 215 0.13 16.01 -17.66
CA LEU A 215 0.39 16.23 -16.24
C LEU A 215 1.88 16.56 -16.04
N PHE A 216 2.20 17.34 -15.00
CA PHE A 216 3.60 17.51 -14.59
C PHE A 216 4.13 16.19 -14.05
N HIS A 217 5.27 15.75 -14.58
CA HIS A 217 6.15 14.84 -13.85
C HIS A 217 7.13 15.73 -13.09
N THR A 218 6.91 15.94 -11.79
CA THR A 218 8.00 16.38 -10.91
C THR A 218 8.87 15.17 -10.69
N ASP A 219 10.16 15.26 -11.05
CA ASP A 219 11.18 14.29 -10.67
C ASP A 219 11.12 14.05 -9.16
N VAL A 220 10.37 13.03 -8.75
CA VAL A 220 10.61 12.36 -7.46
C VAL A 220 11.62 11.28 -7.79
N LEU A 221 12.87 11.72 -7.99
CA LEU A 221 14.05 10.86 -8.06
C LEU A 221 14.30 10.25 -6.68
#